data_AF-A0A821UF36-F1
#
_entry.id   AF-A0A821UF36-F1
#
_cell.length_a   1.000
_cell.length_b   1.000
_cell.length_c   1.000
_cell.angle_alpha   90.00
_cell.angle_beta   90.00
_cell.angle_gamma   90.00
#
_symmetry.space_group_name_H-M   'P 1'
#
loop_
_entity.id
_entity.type
_entity.pdbx_description
1 polymer ?
#
loop_
_entity_poly.entity_id
_entity_poly.type
_entity_poly.pdbx_seq_one_letter_code
_entity_poly.pdbx_strand_id
1 'polypeptide(L)'
;MVCYDDKEDCFIGECQQCSTKSLINILTRTINVDLDENCSWTIWQKLNNKFDLQQSTGSVEAFLAQIEAQWSSFILHTFCNRSQREYIAELRTQSTKTTFVVAQIDFSMNYTLIRQREVQQGFFSQQQASLFTTHLTIGKEHRDIAIISDSMEHNMPFVYCAQRIIVDYVTKNFPSIKKIVYIR
;
A
#
# COMPACT_ATOMS: atom_id res chain seq x y z
N MET A 1 -20.06 2.45 -11.66
CA MET A 1 -19.21 3.25 -12.58
C MET A 1 -19.37 4.69 -12.13
N VAL A 2 -18.26 5.36 -11.80
CA VAL A 2 -18.30 6.76 -11.36
C VAL A 2 -18.60 7.68 -12.53
N CYS A 3 -19.09 8.89 -12.26
CA CYS A 3 -19.34 9.91 -13.28
C CYS A 3 -18.06 10.29 -14.04
N TYR A 4 -18.20 10.90 -15.23
CA TYR A 4 -17.05 11.41 -15.99
C TYR A 4 -16.40 12.63 -15.30
N ASP A 5 -17.20 13.47 -14.65
CA ASP A 5 -16.76 14.49 -13.70
C ASP A 5 -16.97 13.93 -12.28
N ASP A 6 -16.12 12.98 -11.90
CA ASP A 6 -16.22 12.25 -10.65
C ASP A 6 -15.87 13.15 -9.45
N LYS A 7 -16.77 13.14 -8.47
CA LYS A 7 -16.59 13.83 -7.18
C LYS A 7 -16.46 12.80 -6.07
N GLU A 8 -16.02 13.22 -4.89
CA GLU A 8 -15.92 12.37 -3.70
C GLU A 8 -17.20 11.56 -3.47
N ASP A 9 -18.37 12.19 -3.60
CA ASP A 9 -19.70 11.57 -3.51
C ASP A 9 -19.90 10.35 -4.43
N CYS A 10 -19.23 10.32 -5.58
CA CYS A 10 -19.29 9.20 -6.53
C CYS A 10 -18.58 7.95 -5.99
N PHE A 11 -17.55 8.14 -5.15
CA PHE A 11 -16.72 7.07 -4.63
C PHE A 11 -17.21 6.52 -3.28
N ILE A 12 -17.94 7.34 -2.52
CA ILE A 12 -18.60 6.94 -1.26
C ILE A 12 -20.01 6.37 -1.49
N GLY A 13 -20.52 6.39 -2.74
CA GLY A 13 -21.82 5.82 -3.10
C GLY A 13 -23.03 6.73 -2.87
N GLU A 14 -22.80 8.02 -2.60
CA GLU A 14 -23.84 9.01 -2.31
C GLU A 14 -24.28 9.80 -3.57
N CYS A 15 -23.53 9.70 -4.67
CA CYS A 15 -23.88 10.38 -5.92
C CYS A 15 -25.17 9.83 -6.54
N GLN A 16 -26.17 10.71 -6.73
CA GLN A 16 -27.44 10.38 -7.38
C GLN A 16 -27.35 10.28 -8.90
N GLN A 17 -26.30 10.82 -9.51
CA GLN A 17 -26.11 10.86 -10.97
C GLN A 17 -25.30 9.66 -11.49
N CYS A 18 -24.70 8.87 -10.61
CA CYS A 18 -23.95 7.67 -11.00
C CYS A 18 -24.89 6.63 -11.62
N SER A 19 -24.65 6.30 -12.89
CA SER A 19 -25.51 5.44 -13.71
C SER A 19 -25.52 3.97 -13.29
N THR A 20 -24.54 3.51 -12.51
CA THR A 20 -24.47 2.10 -12.12
C THR A 20 -23.95 1.89 -10.71
N LYS A 21 -24.86 1.44 -9.83
CA LYS A 21 -24.59 1.06 -8.43
C LYS A 21 -24.11 -0.39 -8.26
N SER A 22 -24.41 -1.27 -9.23
CA SER A 22 -24.03 -2.70 -9.18
C SER A 22 -23.03 -3.07 -10.26
N LEU A 23 -21.94 -3.73 -9.87
CA LEU A 23 -20.93 -4.29 -10.75
C LEU A 23 -21.50 -5.43 -11.62
N ILE A 24 -22.32 -6.30 -11.06
CA ILE A 24 -22.94 -7.44 -11.76
C ILE A 24 -23.70 -6.96 -12.99
N ASN A 25 -24.46 -5.87 -12.86
CA ASN A 25 -25.18 -5.25 -13.97
C ASN A 25 -24.24 -4.70 -15.07
N ILE A 26 -23.00 -4.34 -14.75
CA ILE A 26 -21.99 -3.90 -15.74
C ILE A 26 -21.45 -5.12 -16.51
N LEU A 27 -21.08 -6.17 -15.78
CA LEU A 27 -20.44 -7.35 -16.34
C LEU A 27 -21.41 -8.16 -17.22
N THR A 28 -22.63 -8.40 -16.73
CA THR A 28 -23.67 -9.18 -17.43
C THR A 28 -24.25 -8.47 -18.66
N ARG A 29 -24.11 -7.14 -18.77
CA ARG A 29 -24.50 -6.40 -19.98
C ARG A 29 -23.55 -6.60 -21.16
N THR A 30 -22.29 -6.91 -20.87
CA THR A 30 -21.21 -6.90 -21.87
C THR A 30 -20.81 -8.32 -22.25
N ILE A 31 -21.08 -9.30 -21.38
CA ILE A 31 -20.65 -10.68 -21.53
C ILE A 31 -21.87 -11.57 -21.31
N ASN A 32 -22.13 -12.48 -22.25
CA ASN A 32 -23.10 -13.56 -22.05
C ASN A 32 -22.45 -14.63 -21.15
N VAL A 33 -22.78 -14.61 -19.87
CA VAL A 33 -22.18 -15.47 -18.85
C VAL A 33 -23.23 -16.48 -18.39
N ASP A 34 -22.89 -17.76 -18.41
CA ASP A 34 -23.70 -18.79 -17.75
C ASP A 34 -23.48 -18.68 -16.23
N LEU A 35 -24.52 -18.23 -15.52
CA LEU A 35 -24.45 -17.97 -14.09
C LEU A 35 -24.37 -19.26 -13.26
N ASP A 36 -24.83 -20.37 -13.82
CA ASP A 36 -24.85 -21.68 -13.19
C ASP A 36 -23.55 -22.47 -13.44
N GLU A 37 -22.68 -21.98 -14.32
CA GLU A 37 -21.39 -22.61 -14.61
C GLU A 37 -20.53 -22.65 -13.34
N ASN A 38 -19.87 -23.79 -13.10
CA ASN A 38 -18.94 -23.93 -11.99
C ASN A 38 -17.60 -23.26 -12.32
N CYS A 39 -17.09 -22.47 -11.39
CA CYS A 39 -15.80 -21.82 -11.48
C CYS A 39 -15.01 -21.96 -10.18
N SER A 40 -13.74 -21.59 -10.23
CA SER A 40 -12.85 -21.56 -9.07
C SER A 40 -12.12 -20.22 -9.01
N TRP A 41 -11.99 -19.65 -7.82
CA TRP A 41 -11.30 -18.39 -7.60
C TRP A 41 -10.52 -18.42 -6.28
N THR A 42 -9.61 -17.46 -6.11
CA THR A 42 -8.89 -17.27 -4.86
C THR A 42 -9.24 -15.93 -4.25
N ILE A 43 -9.34 -15.90 -2.92
CA ILE A 43 -9.74 -14.71 -2.18
C ILE A 43 -8.96 -14.63 -0.87
N TRP A 44 -8.47 -13.43 -0.56
CA TRP A 44 -7.89 -13.15 0.75
C TRP A 44 -9.01 -12.99 1.77
N GLN A 45 -9.04 -13.87 2.77
CA GLN A 45 -10.03 -13.83 3.84
C GLN A 45 -9.36 -13.80 5.21
N LYS A 46 -9.98 -13.08 6.13
CA LYS A 46 -9.51 -13.00 7.51
C LYS A 46 -10.04 -14.20 8.29
N LEU A 47 -9.18 -15.16 8.58
CA LEU A 47 -9.45 -16.34 9.41
C LEU A 47 -8.59 -16.26 10.67
N ASN A 48 -9.19 -16.40 11.86
CA ASN A 48 -8.46 -16.38 13.14
C ASN A 48 -7.51 -15.17 13.29
N ASN A 49 -7.96 -13.98 12.91
CA ASN A 49 -7.18 -12.74 12.89
C ASN A 49 -5.97 -12.68 11.94
N LYS A 50 -5.80 -13.65 11.04
CA LYS A 50 -4.79 -13.62 9.98
C LYS A 50 -5.47 -13.60 8.61
N PHE A 51 -4.87 -12.92 7.64
CA PHE A 51 -5.30 -13.04 6.26
C PHE A 51 -4.67 -14.30 5.65
N ASP A 52 -5.49 -15.12 5.02
CA ASP A 52 -5.06 -16.31 4.31
C ASP A 52 -5.67 -16.33 2.91
N LEU A 53 -4.92 -16.88 1.96
CA LEU A 53 -5.37 -17.00 0.57
C LEU A 53 -6.17 -18.29 0.43
N GLN A 54 -7.49 -18.15 0.38
CA GLN A 54 -8.38 -19.28 0.29
C GLN A 54 -8.76 -19.55 -1.16
N GLN A 55 -8.73 -20.82 -1.55
CA GLN A 55 -9.29 -21.27 -2.81
C GLN A 55 -10.76 -21.62 -2.59
N SER A 56 -11.64 -21.03 -3.41
CA SER A 56 -13.08 -21.25 -3.39
C SER A 56 -13.52 -21.84 -4.73
N THR A 57 -14.57 -22.65 -4.69
CA THR A 57 -15.25 -23.20 -5.86
C THR A 57 -16.75 -22.99 -5.71
N GLY A 58 -17.46 -22.78 -6.82
CA GLY A 58 -18.90 -22.54 -6.81
C GLY A 58 -19.40 -22.03 -8.16
N SER A 59 -20.66 -21.62 -8.22
CA SER A 59 -21.23 -21.05 -9.45
C SER A 59 -20.62 -19.68 -9.75
N VAL A 60 -20.69 -19.27 -11.02
CA VAL A 60 -20.31 -17.91 -11.44
C VAL A 60 -21.16 -16.86 -10.72
N GLU A 61 -22.44 -17.14 -10.46
CA GLU A 61 -23.29 -16.27 -9.63
C GLU A 61 -22.69 -16.03 -8.24
N ALA A 62 -22.24 -17.08 -7.55
CA ALA A 62 -21.66 -16.98 -6.22
C ALA A 62 -20.34 -16.17 -6.24
N PHE A 63 -19.53 -16.36 -7.28
CA PHE A 63 -18.32 -15.57 -7.48
C PHE A 63 -18.63 -14.08 -7.69
N LEU A 64 -19.58 -13.76 -8.57
CA LEU A 64 -20.00 -12.39 -8.86
C LEU A 64 -20.57 -11.69 -7.64
N ALA A 65 -21.37 -12.39 -6.82
CA ALA A 65 -21.87 -11.87 -5.55
C ALA A 65 -20.74 -11.51 -4.57
N GLN A 66 -19.66 -12.32 -4.51
CA GLN A 66 -18.49 -11.99 -3.68
C GLN A 66 -17.76 -10.74 -4.15
N ILE A 67 -17.62 -10.54 -5.47
CA ILE A 67 -16.99 -9.32 -5.99
C ILE A 67 -17.88 -8.10 -5.73
N GLU A 68 -19.19 -8.22 -5.95
CA GLU A 68 -20.15 -7.14 -5.69
C GLU A 68 -20.09 -6.69 -4.22
N ALA A 69 -19.96 -7.62 -3.27
CA ALA A 69 -19.82 -7.31 -1.85
C ALA A 69 -18.57 -6.48 -1.52
N GLN A 70 -17.51 -6.57 -2.33
CA GLN A 70 -16.27 -5.80 -2.16
C GLN A 70 -16.24 -4.50 -2.98
N TRP A 71 -17.20 -4.32 -3.88
CA TRP A 71 -17.16 -3.29 -4.90
C TRP A 71 -17.10 -1.86 -4.34
N SER A 72 -17.94 -1.56 -3.36
CA SER A 72 -17.96 -0.24 -2.70
C SER A 72 -16.62 0.08 -2.01
N SER A 73 -16.07 -0.89 -1.27
CA SER A 73 -14.76 -0.76 -0.63
C SER A 73 -13.64 -0.58 -1.64
N PHE A 74 -13.70 -1.28 -2.78
CA PHE A 74 -12.72 -1.17 -3.84
C PHE A 74 -12.75 0.21 -4.52
N ILE A 75 -13.94 0.72 -4.82
CA ILE A 75 -14.12 2.07 -5.39
C ILE A 75 -13.54 3.11 -4.43
N LEU A 76 -13.91 3.06 -3.15
CA LEU A 76 -13.40 3.99 -2.14
C LEU A 76 -11.88 3.92 -2.01
N HIS A 77 -11.32 2.70 -1.96
CA HIS A 77 -9.87 2.50 -1.91
C HIS A 77 -9.18 3.13 -3.13
N THR A 78 -9.76 2.98 -4.31
CA THR A 78 -9.23 3.59 -5.55
C THR A 78 -9.21 5.11 -5.47
N PHE A 79 -10.27 5.73 -4.94
CA PHE A 79 -10.31 7.17 -4.70
C PHE A 79 -9.23 7.62 -3.74
N CYS A 80 -9.19 7.03 -2.53
CA CYS A 80 -8.21 7.39 -1.51
C CYS A 80 -6.78 7.28 -2.04
N ASN A 81 -6.45 6.20 -2.76
CA ASN A 81 -5.12 6.03 -3.35
C ASN A 81 -4.79 7.10 -4.41
N ARG A 82 -5.76 7.50 -5.24
CA ARG A 82 -5.57 8.56 -6.25
C ARG A 82 -5.33 9.90 -5.57
N SER A 83 -6.18 10.28 -4.62
CA SER A 83 -6.06 11.53 -3.86
C SER A 83 -4.76 11.59 -3.06
N GLN A 84 -4.37 10.50 -2.39
CA GLN A 84 -3.10 10.41 -1.67
C GLN A 84 -1.91 10.57 -2.62
N ARG A 85 -1.93 9.91 -3.78
CA ARG A 85 -0.86 10.02 -4.78
C ARG A 85 -0.71 11.44 -5.31
N GLU A 86 -1.82 12.11 -5.62
CA GLU A 86 -1.84 13.49 -6.09
C GLU A 86 -1.31 14.46 -5.03
N TYR A 87 -1.79 14.33 -3.80
CA TYR A 87 -1.30 15.11 -2.67
C TYR A 87 0.21 14.91 -2.42
N ILE A 88 0.69 13.67 -2.48
CA ILE A 88 2.13 13.36 -2.35
C ILE A 88 2.93 13.97 -3.50
N ALA A 89 2.42 13.90 -4.72
CA ALA A 89 3.08 14.51 -5.88
C ALA A 89 3.18 16.03 -5.72
N GLU A 90 2.11 16.69 -5.26
CA GLU A 90 2.10 18.12 -4.98
C GLU A 90 3.06 18.49 -3.82
N LEU A 91 3.05 17.73 -2.73
CA LEU A 91 3.99 17.94 -1.63
C LEU A 91 5.45 17.89 -2.09
N ARG A 92 5.78 16.96 -2.99
CA ARG A 92 7.13 16.84 -3.55
C ARG A 92 7.52 18.05 -4.38
N THR A 93 6.62 18.58 -5.20
CA THR A 93 6.91 19.77 -6.03
C THR A 93 7.06 21.04 -5.19
N GLN A 94 6.35 21.13 -4.07
CA GLN A 94 6.46 22.24 -3.11
C GLN A 94 7.68 22.12 -2.19
N SER A 95 8.29 20.94 -2.09
CA SER A 95 9.48 20.73 -1.26
C SER A 95 10.67 21.54 -1.81
N THR A 96 11.48 22.12 -0.93
CA THR A 96 12.71 22.83 -1.32
C THR A 96 13.80 22.59 -0.29
N LYS A 97 15.05 22.92 -0.63
CA LYS A 97 16.21 22.81 0.27
C LYS A 97 16.15 23.71 1.51
N THR A 98 15.17 24.61 1.60
CA THR A 98 15.02 25.56 2.71
C THR A 98 13.66 25.48 3.42
N THR A 99 12.73 24.68 2.90
CA THR A 99 11.37 24.55 3.47
C THR A 99 11.25 23.23 4.24
N PHE A 100 11.04 22.12 3.53
CA PHE A 100 10.82 20.81 4.11
C PHE A 100 11.31 19.69 3.19
N VAL A 101 11.55 18.51 3.80
CA VAL A 101 11.76 17.23 3.10
C VAL A 101 10.49 16.42 3.13
N VAL A 102 10.18 15.72 2.05
CA VAL A 102 9.17 14.65 2.04
C VAL A 102 9.89 13.32 2.23
N ALA A 103 9.57 12.60 3.31
CA ALA A 103 10.14 11.31 3.65
C ALA A 103 9.09 10.22 3.47
N GLN A 104 9.17 9.47 2.36
CA GLN A 104 8.35 8.28 2.15
C GLN A 104 8.99 7.09 2.83
N ILE A 105 8.33 6.58 3.85
CA ILE A 105 8.80 5.46 4.66
C ILE A 105 8.09 4.18 4.20
N ASP A 106 8.87 3.12 4.05
CA ASP A 106 8.36 1.76 4.02
C ASP A 106 9.04 0.92 5.10
N PHE A 107 8.27 0.08 5.77
CA PHE A 107 8.74 -0.77 6.85
C PHE A 107 8.39 -2.22 6.53
N SER A 108 9.32 -2.92 5.89
CA SER A 108 9.20 -4.35 5.68
C SER A 108 9.55 -5.06 6.98
N MET A 109 8.59 -5.79 7.55
CA MET A 109 8.70 -6.42 8.85
C MET A 109 10.00 -7.23 8.99
N ASN A 110 10.18 -8.35 8.27
CA ASN A 110 11.38 -9.18 8.45
C ASN A 110 11.96 -9.59 7.09
N TYR A 111 13.18 -9.17 6.81
CA TYR A 111 13.95 -9.63 5.66
C TYR A 111 14.84 -10.79 6.08
N THR A 112 14.69 -11.92 5.38
CA THR A 112 15.53 -13.09 5.61
C THR A 112 16.86 -12.93 4.88
N LEU A 113 17.94 -12.88 5.65
CA LEU A 113 19.30 -12.79 5.13
C LEU A 113 19.72 -14.14 4.56
N ILE A 114 19.87 -14.20 3.24
CA ILE A 114 20.43 -15.35 2.54
C ILE A 114 21.93 -15.11 2.37
N ARG A 115 22.77 -15.92 3.02
CA ARG A 115 24.23 -15.82 2.79
C ARG A 115 24.57 -16.47 1.47
N GLN A 116 25.45 -15.83 0.71
CA GLN A 116 25.96 -16.43 -0.53
C GLN A 116 26.94 -17.56 -0.17
N ARG A 117 26.86 -18.69 -0.89
CA ARG A 117 27.75 -19.86 -0.74
C ARG A 117 27.64 -20.56 0.63
N GLU A 118 26.44 -20.74 1.15
CA GLU A 118 26.24 -21.54 2.37
C GLU A 118 26.47 -23.04 2.14
N VAL A 119 27.04 -23.69 3.15
CA VAL A 119 26.98 -25.16 3.29
C VAL A 119 25.55 -25.58 3.63
N GLN A 120 25.19 -26.83 3.35
CA GLN A 120 23.81 -27.35 3.52
C GLN A 120 23.21 -27.09 4.91
N GLN A 121 24.03 -27.02 5.97
CA GLN A 121 23.58 -26.70 7.33
C GLN A 121 23.12 -25.24 7.50
N GLY A 122 23.72 -24.28 6.77
CA GLY A 122 23.35 -22.86 6.83
C GLY A 122 21.96 -22.58 6.27
N PHE A 123 21.49 -23.42 5.34
CA PHE A 123 20.14 -23.33 4.77
C PHE A 123 19.02 -23.40 5.84
N PHE A 124 19.27 -24.10 6.95
CA PHE A 124 18.29 -24.25 8.05
C PHE A 124 18.43 -23.18 9.14
N SER A 125 19.43 -22.29 9.08
CA SER A 125 19.71 -21.27 10.10
C SER A 125 19.70 -19.86 9.52
N GLN A 126 18.61 -19.49 8.85
CA GLN A 126 18.49 -18.17 8.24
C GLN A 126 18.28 -17.10 9.31
N GLN A 127 19.13 -16.07 9.29
CA GLN A 127 18.97 -14.90 10.16
C GLN A 127 18.00 -13.92 9.53
N GLN A 128 17.23 -13.22 10.36
CA GLN A 128 16.35 -12.16 9.91
C GLN A 128 16.88 -10.81 10.37
N ALA A 129 16.63 -9.79 9.56
CA ALA A 129 16.90 -8.39 9.87
C ALA A 129 15.64 -7.58 9.58
N SER A 130 15.38 -6.58 10.42
CA SER A 130 14.36 -5.56 10.14
C SER A 130 14.94 -4.53 9.19
N LEU A 131 14.19 -4.22 8.12
CA LEU A 131 14.57 -3.20 7.14
C LEU A 131 13.58 -2.05 7.17
N PHE A 132 14.09 -0.86 7.47
CA PHE A 132 13.34 0.37 7.41
C PHE A 132 13.91 1.22 6.28
N THR A 133 13.16 1.31 5.19
CA THR A 133 13.58 2.04 4.00
C THR A 133 12.88 3.38 3.95
N THR A 134 13.60 4.39 3.46
CA THR A 134 13.05 5.73 3.34
C THR A 134 13.58 6.40 2.10
N HIS A 135 12.66 6.88 1.27
CA HIS A 135 12.95 7.75 0.14
C HIS A 135 12.69 9.20 0.54
N LEU A 136 13.74 10.02 0.48
CA LEU A 136 13.68 11.46 0.77
C LEU A 136 13.63 12.24 -0.54
N THR A 137 12.68 13.18 -0.64
CA THR A 137 12.61 14.19 -1.70
C THR A 137 12.91 15.57 -1.11
N ILE A 138 13.92 16.24 -1.65
CA ILE A 138 14.41 17.56 -1.24
C ILE A 138 14.48 18.49 -2.46
N GLY A 139 13.36 19.12 -2.82
CA GLY A 139 13.24 19.84 -4.08
C GLY A 139 13.47 18.90 -5.26
N LYS A 140 14.54 19.15 -6.02
CA LYS A 140 14.92 18.29 -7.16
C LYS A 140 15.86 17.13 -6.78
N GLU A 141 16.32 17.08 -5.53
CA GLU A 141 17.22 16.03 -5.07
C GLU A 141 16.47 14.89 -4.41
N HIS A 142 16.98 13.67 -4.62
CA HIS A 142 16.47 12.45 -4.01
C HIS A 142 17.58 11.78 -3.19
N ARG A 143 17.22 11.18 -2.05
CA ARG A 143 18.13 10.36 -1.23
C ARG A 143 17.40 9.14 -0.70
N ASP A 144 18.02 7.99 -0.80
CA ASP A 144 17.50 6.74 -0.25
C ASP A 144 18.29 6.37 1.01
N ILE A 145 17.58 6.01 2.07
CA ILE A 145 18.15 5.56 3.33
C ILE A 145 17.57 4.17 3.63
N ALA A 146 18.46 3.23 3.92
CA ALA A 146 18.09 1.92 4.46
C ALA A 146 18.68 1.79 5.86
N ILE A 147 17.82 1.62 6.86
CA ILE A 147 18.21 1.37 8.24
C ILE A 147 17.99 -0.12 8.49
N ILE A 148 19.07 -0.80 8.85
CA ILE A 148 19.12 -2.24 9.08
C ILE A 148 19.32 -2.48 10.57
N SER A 149 18.53 -3.37 11.15
CA SER A 149 18.63 -3.72 12.56
C SER A 149 18.36 -5.20 12.79
N ASP A 150 19.01 -5.74 13.81
CA ASP A 150 18.80 -7.08 14.36
C ASP A 150 17.59 -7.16 15.31
N SER A 151 16.97 -6.04 15.66
CA SER A 151 15.72 -6.01 16.44
C SER A 151 14.54 -6.49 15.59
N MET A 152 13.89 -7.57 16.01
CA MET A 152 12.69 -8.12 15.35
C MET A 152 11.38 -7.46 15.83
N GLU A 153 11.47 -6.53 16.78
CA GLU A 153 10.30 -5.80 17.29
C GLU A 153 9.94 -4.61 16.40
N HIS A 154 8.78 -4.66 15.75
CA HIS A 154 8.25 -3.60 14.89
C HIS A 154 7.31 -2.67 15.65
N ASN A 155 7.83 -2.13 16.75
CA ASN A 155 7.06 -1.30 17.67
C ASN A 155 7.37 0.20 17.48
N MET A 156 6.64 1.05 18.21
CA MET A 156 6.83 2.50 18.18
C MET A 156 8.28 2.92 18.51
N PRO A 157 8.96 2.35 19.53
CA PRO A 157 10.37 2.62 19.80
C PRO A 157 11.30 2.41 18.60
N PHE A 158 11.13 1.34 17.83
CA PHE A 158 11.94 1.10 16.63
C PHE A 158 11.77 2.22 15.61
N VAL A 159 10.51 2.57 15.30
CA VAL A 159 10.19 3.64 14.35
C VAL A 159 10.75 4.98 14.82
N TYR A 160 10.68 5.28 16.11
CA TYR A 160 11.27 6.49 16.69
C TYR A 160 12.79 6.53 16.51
N CYS A 161 13.49 5.43 16.77
CA CYS A 161 14.93 5.33 16.55
C CYS A 161 15.30 5.52 15.07
N ALA A 162 14.55 4.89 14.15
CA ALA A 162 14.76 5.06 12.73
C ALA A 162 14.53 6.52 12.27
N GLN A 163 13.46 7.16 12.76
CA GLN A 163 13.17 8.56 12.48
C GLN A 163 14.24 9.50 13.04
N ARG A 164 14.82 9.21 14.21
CA ARG A 164 15.96 9.99 14.74
C ARG A 164 17.17 9.94 13.81
N ILE A 165 17.52 8.76 13.29
CA ILE A 165 18.61 8.61 12.31
C ILE A 165 18.33 9.46 11.06
N ILE A 166 17.08 9.48 10.59
CA ILE A 166 16.67 10.32 9.45
C ILE A 166 16.79 11.81 9.77
N VAL A 167 16.34 12.24 10.95
CA VAL A 167 16.47 13.63 11.41
C VAL A 167 17.93 14.04 11.45
N ASP A 168 18.79 13.24 12.09
CA ASP A 168 20.22 13.52 12.21
C ASP A 168 20.89 13.62 10.82
N TYR A 169 20.52 12.73 9.90
CA TYR A 169 20.98 12.77 8.51
C TYR A 169 20.55 14.06 7.80
N VAL A 170 19.27 14.44 7.90
CA VAL A 170 18.74 15.64 7.22
C VAL A 170 19.36 16.90 7.82
N THR A 171 19.43 17.02 9.15
CA THR A 171 20.01 18.20 9.81
C THR A 171 21.48 18.37 9.47
N LYS A 172 22.25 17.28 9.34
CA LYS A 172 23.67 17.33 8.98
C LYS A 172 23.90 17.71 7.51
N ASN A 173 23.12 17.17 6.58
CA ASN A 173 23.35 17.34 5.14
C ASN A 173 22.57 18.52 4.53
N PHE A 174 21.48 18.93 5.16
CA PHE A 174 20.58 19.99 4.69
C PHE A 174 20.18 20.92 5.86
N PRO A 175 21.13 21.69 6.41
CA PRO A 175 20.91 22.46 7.65
C PRO A 175 19.85 23.56 7.53
N SER A 176 19.53 24.01 6.32
CA SER A 176 18.50 25.04 6.08
C SER A 176 17.06 24.51 6.12
N ILE A 177 16.88 23.19 6.20
CA ILE A 177 15.56 22.55 6.23
C ILE A 177 14.93 22.69 7.61
N LYS A 178 13.65 23.08 7.63
CA LYS A 178 12.92 23.36 8.88
C LYS A 178 12.00 22.24 9.33
N LYS A 179 11.60 21.35 8.42
CA LYS A 179 10.59 20.32 8.68
C LYS A 179 10.85 19.06 7.86
N ILE A 180 10.48 17.91 8.41
CA ILE A 180 10.35 16.65 7.69
C ILE A 180 8.87 16.26 7.67
N VAL A 181 8.32 15.98 6.49
CA VAL A 181 6.96 15.50 6.28
C VAL A 181 7.04 14.00 6.01
N TYR A 182 6.63 13.20 6.99
CA TYR A 182 6.60 11.75 6.85
C TYR A 182 5.31 11.32 6.14
N ILE A 183 5.46 10.50 5.11
CA ILE A 183 4.36 9.86 4.37
C ILE A 183 4.60 8.35 4.35
N ARG A 184 3.51 7.58 4.35
CA ARG A 184 3.52 6.12 4.21
C ARG A 184 2.73 5.75 2.97
#